data_AF-J9EJJ0-F1
#
_entry.id   AF-J9EJJ0-F1
#
_cell.length_a   1.000
_cell.length_b   1.000
_cell.length_c   1.000
_cell.angle_alpha   90.00
_cell.angle_beta   90.00
_cell.angle_gamma   90.00
#
_symmetry.space_group_name_H-M   'P 1'
#
loop_
_entity.id
_entity.type
_entity.pdbx_description
1 polymer ?
#
loop_
_entity_poly.entity_id
_entity_poly.type
_entity_poly.pdbx_seq_one_letter_code
_entity_poly.pdbx_strand_id
1 'polypeptide(L)'
;MKRMERINMVLMLLSLSLTVTINALSVPRHPQHVRQVTIQVNGYKPVIDDDYIAVSMSIEPGYIVRFQPFADADRVHHILLYGCSYPAWPKPFGKDLAHAEASSHIFYMHGQGM
;
A
#
# COMPACT_ATOMS: atom_id res chain seq x y z
N MET A 1 31.77 20.02 -50.09
CA MET A 1 31.36 19.50 -48.77
C MET A 1 32.32 18.38 -48.38
N LYS A 2 33.15 18.59 -47.36
CA LYS A 2 34.26 17.69 -46.99
C LYS A 2 33.71 16.46 -46.27
N ARG A 3 34.32 15.28 -46.46
CA ARG A 3 33.91 13.98 -45.87
C ARG A 3 33.62 14.07 -44.36
N MET A 4 34.37 14.91 -43.64
CA MET A 4 34.23 15.14 -42.20
C MET A 4 32.91 15.85 -41.83
N GLU A 5 32.42 16.76 -42.67
CA GLU A 5 31.15 17.47 -42.45
C GLU A 5 29.96 16.51 -42.55
N ARG A 6 30.03 15.52 -43.46
CA ARG A 6 29.00 14.48 -43.59
C ARG A 6 28.93 13.58 -42.36
N ILE A 7 30.08 13.18 -41.81
CA ILE A 7 30.15 12.30 -40.62
C ILE A 7 29.57 13.02 -39.40
N ASN A 8 29.94 14.30 -39.20
CA ASN A 8 29.41 15.10 -38.10
C ASN A 8 27.89 15.34 -38.21
N MET A 9 27.38 15.56 -39.43
CA MET A 9 25.95 15.71 -39.68
C MET A 9 25.17 14.42 -39.35
N VAL A 10 25.70 13.25 -39.75
CA VAL A 10 25.08 11.95 -39.44
C VAL A 10 25.07 11.67 -37.94
N LEU A 11 26.17 11.98 -37.24
CA LEU A 11 26.28 11.80 -35.79
C LEU A 11 25.29 12.70 -35.04
N MET A 12 25.15 13.96 -35.46
CA MET A 12 24.15 14.89 -34.91
C MET A 12 22.73 14.37 -35.12
N LEU A 13 22.39 13.91 -36.32
CA LEU A 13 21.07 13.35 -36.62
C LEU A 13 20.75 12.10 -35.80
N LEU A 14 21.73 11.21 -35.58
CA LEU A 14 21.59 10.02 -34.73
C LEU A 14 21.40 10.38 -33.25
N SER A 15 22.12 11.38 -32.75
CA SER A 15 21.98 11.82 -31.35
C SER A 15 20.61 12.47 -31.08
N LEU A 16 20.07 13.18 -32.08
CA LEU A 16 18.78 13.86 -31.98
C LEU A 16 17.61 12.86 -32.11
N SER A 17 17.72 11.86 -32.99
CA SER A 17 16.68 10.84 -33.13
C SER A 17 16.57 9.92 -31.92
N LEU A 18 17.69 9.64 -31.24
CA LEU A 18 17.72 8.83 -30.02
C LEU A 18 16.99 9.50 -28.86
N THR A 19 17.13 10.82 -28.69
CA THR A 19 16.45 11.55 -27.60
C THR A 19 14.95 11.70 -27.84
N VAL A 20 14.51 11.85 -29.10
CA VAL A 20 13.07 11.94 -29.45
C VAL A 20 12.34 10.62 -29.21
N THR A 21 12.95 9.50 -29.56
CA THR A 21 12.36 8.16 -29.39
C THR A 21 12.16 7.78 -27.93
N ILE A 22 13.11 8.12 -27.04
CA ILE A 22 13.01 7.84 -25.60
C ILE A 22 11.83 8.60 -24.96
N ASN A 23 11.63 9.87 -25.33
CA ASN A 23 10.55 10.68 -24.76
C ASN A 23 9.17 10.27 -25.32
N ALA A 24 9.09 9.89 -26.60
CA ALA A 24 7.83 9.50 -27.24
C ALA A 24 7.26 8.16 -26.74
N LEU A 25 8.10 7.26 -26.23
CA LEU A 25 7.68 5.98 -25.65
C LEU A 25 7.41 6.05 -24.13
N SER A 26 7.67 7.19 -23.49
CA SER A 26 7.43 7.35 -22.06
C SER A 26 5.94 7.52 -21.78
N VAL A 27 5.37 6.68 -20.91
CA VAL A 27 4.02 6.87 -20.40
C VAL A 27 4.05 8.01 -19.38
N PRO A 28 3.25 9.08 -19.54
CA PRO A 28 3.16 10.12 -18.54
C PRO A 28 2.75 9.52 -17.20
N ARG A 29 3.59 9.68 -16.17
CA ARG A 29 3.16 9.35 -14.81
C ARG A 29 2.08 10.33 -14.41
N HIS A 30 0.84 9.87 -14.32
CA HIS A 30 -0.18 10.64 -13.61
C HIS A 30 0.24 10.73 -12.14
N PRO A 31 0.34 11.92 -11.55
CA PRO A 31 0.69 12.04 -10.13
C PRO A 31 -0.34 11.26 -9.33
N GLN A 32 0.09 10.16 -8.72
CA GLN A 32 -0.80 9.35 -7.91
C GLN A 32 -1.00 10.07 -6.57
N HIS A 33 -2.24 10.45 -6.30
CA HIS A 33 -2.60 11.03 -5.01
C HIS A 33 -2.65 9.91 -3.97
N VAL A 34 -1.55 9.71 -3.23
CA VAL A 34 -1.47 8.73 -2.16
C VAL A 34 -2.05 9.34 -0.88
N ARG A 35 -3.16 8.79 -0.40
CA ARG A 35 -3.76 9.15 0.89
C ARG A 35 -3.35 8.12 1.94
N GLN A 36 -2.90 8.60 3.10
CA GLN A 36 -2.67 7.75 4.27
C GLN A 36 -3.98 7.60 5.06
N VAL A 37 -4.28 6.36 5.47
CA VAL A 37 -5.42 6.03 6.34
C VAL A 37 -4.88 5.30 7.56
N THR A 38 -5.27 5.76 8.76
CA THR A 38 -4.87 5.14 10.03
C THR A 38 -6.02 4.32 10.57
N ILE A 39 -5.76 3.01 10.77
CA ILE A 39 -6.65 2.09 11.48
C ILE A 39 -6.04 1.87 12.86
N GLN A 40 -6.73 2.29 13.91
CA GLN A 40 -6.19 2.27 15.27
C GLN A 40 -7.26 1.85 16.28
N VAL A 41 -6.85 1.08 17.27
CA VAL A 41 -7.63 0.77 18.46
C VAL A 41 -7.35 1.82 19.53
N ASN A 42 -8.38 2.54 19.99
CA ASN A 42 -8.24 3.59 20.98
C ASN A 42 -8.74 3.14 22.35
N GLY A 43 -7.90 3.28 23.38
CA GLY A 43 -8.28 3.08 24.78
C GLY A 43 -8.51 1.64 25.21
N TYR A 44 -8.16 0.65 24.39
CA TYR A 44 -8.27 -0.75 24.78
C TYR A 44 -7.12 -1.19 25.69
N LYS A 45 -7.47 -1.78 26.83
CA LYS A 45 -6.54 -2.44 27.73
C LYS A 45 -7.00 -3.89 27.91
N PRO A 46 -6.24 -4.88 27.41
CA PRO A 46 -6.59 -6.28 27.60
C PRO A 46 -6.59 -6.61 29.10
N VAL A 47 -7.47 -7.52 29.49
CA VAL A 47 -7.62 -7.99 30.88
C VAL A 47 -7.22 -9.46 31.04
N ILE A 48 -6.95 -10.12 29.92
CA ILE A 48 -6.49 -11.51 29.84
C ILE A 48 -5.34 -11.58 28.82
N ASP A 49 -4.52 -12.62 28.95
CA ASP A 49 -3.52 -12.96 27.94
C ASP A 49 -4.21 -13.48 26.66
N ASP A 50 -3.54 -13.33 25.52
CA ASP A 50 -4.05 -13.74 24.20
C ASP A 50 -5.43 -13.19 23.83
N ASP A 51 -5.73 -11.96 24.25
CA ASP A 51 -7.00 -11.28 23.96
C ASP A 51 -7.04 -10.78 22.49
N TYR A 52 -7.95 -11.36 21.70
CA TYR A 52 -8.16 -10.96 20.30
C TYR A 52 -9.25 -9.89 20.22
N ILE A 53 -8.93 -8.82 19.48
CA ILE A 53 -9.86 -7.73 19.21
C ILE A 53 -9.84 -7.35 17.73
N ALA A 54 -10.95 -6.80 17.28
CA ALA A 54 -11.14 -6.35 15.92
C ALA A 54 -11.61 -4.90 15.89
N VAL A 55 -11.12 -4.14 14.91
CA VAL A 55 -11.73 -2.87 14.51
C VAL A 55 -12.01 -2.85 13.02
N SER A 56 -13.09 -2.18 12.62
CA SER A 56 -13.49 -2.05 11.22
C SER A 56 -13.77 -0.59 10.87
N MET A 57 -13.47 -0.22 9.62
CA MET A 57 -13.85 1.06 9.06
C MET A 57 -14.12 0.93 7.56
N SER A 58 -15.04 1.74 7.05
CA SER A 58 -15.24 1.87 5.60
C SER A 58 -14.07 2.64 4.97
N ILE A 59 -13.70 2.27 3.75
CA ILE A 59 -12.64 2.91 2.99
C ILE A 59 -13.09 3.18 1.56
N GLU A 60 -12.53 4.23 0.96
CA GLU A 60 -12.74 4.54 -0.45
C GLU A 60 -12.05 3.50 -1.35
N PRO A 61 -12.63 3.18 -2.53
CA PRO A 61 -11.98 2.30 -3.50
C PRO A 61 -10.61 2.80 -3.93
N GLY A 62 -9.62 1.91 -4.02
CA GLY A 62 -8.28 2.25 -4.46
C GLY A 62 -7.28 1.10 -4.32
N TYR A 63 -6.01 1.39 -4.63
CA TYR A 63 -4.90 0.45 -4.46
C TYR A 63 -4.17 0.72 -3.17
N ILE A 64 -3.93 -0.34 -2.39
CA ILE A 64 -3.07 -0.27 -1.21
C ILE A 64 -1.63 -0.50 -1.68
N VAL A 65 -0.79 0.52 -1.54
CA VAL A 65 0.60 0.49 -2.03
C VAL A 65 1.64 0.38 -0.92
N ARG A 66 1.23 0.56 0.35
CA ARG A 66 2.13 0.52 1.52
C ARG A 66 1.36 0.21 2.79
N PHE A 67 2.00 -0.54 3.67
CA PHE A 67 1.59 -0.73 5.07
C PHE A 67 2.66 -0.16 6.00
N GLN A 68 2.24 0.37 7.14
CA GLN A 68 3.14 0.78 8.22
C GLN A 68 2.51 0.37 9.55
N PRO A 69 3.05 -0.65 10.24
CA PRO A 69 2.52 -1.04 11.54
C PRO A 69 2.86 0.01 12.60
N PHE A 70 1.93 0.24 13.51
CA PHE A 70 2.11 1.05 14.71
C PHE A 70 1.51 0.28 15.88
N ALA A 71 2.39 -0.27 16.72
CA ALA A 71 2.00 -1.12 17.83
C ALA A 71 2.92 -0.92 19.03
N ASP A 72 2.34 -1.16 20.21
CA ASP A 72 3.07 -1.27 21.46
C ASP A 72 3.80 -2.63 21.49
N ALA A 73 5.13 -2.56 21.42
CA ALA A 73 5.99 -3.70 21.24
C ALA A 73 6.06 -4.62 22.49
N ASP A 74 5.57 -4.18 23.63
CA ASP A 74 5.56 -5.00 24.84
C ASP A 74 4.24 -5.79 24.97
N ARG A 75 3.25 -5.50 24.11
CA ARG A 75 1.88 -6.00 24.28
C ARG A 75 1.27 -6.64 23.04
N VAL A 76 1.57 -6.13 21.86
CA VAL A 76 0.91 -6.56 20.62
C VAL A 76 1.75 -7.60 19.90
N HIS A 77 1.38 -8.87 20.06
CA HIS A 77 2.13 -9.97 19.44
C HIS A 77 1.91 -10.05 17.91
N HIS A 78 0.66 -9.90 17.45
CA HIS A 78 0.30 -9.95 16.03
C HIS A 78 -0.71 -8.85 15.64
N ILE A 79 -0.62 -8.40 14.39
CA ILE A 79 -1.60 -7.52 13.74
C ILE A 79 -1.96 -8.16 12.39
N LEU A 80 -3.26 -8.33 12.15
CA LEU A 80 -3.80 -8.86 10.91
C LEU A 80 -4.74 -7.82 10.29
N LEU A 81 -4.58 -7.55 9.00
CA LEU A 81 -5.46 -6.64 8.27
C LEU A 81 -6.15 -7.38 7.13
N TYR A 82 -7.47 -7.26 7.10
CA TYR A 82 -8.34 -7.91 6.12
C TYR A 82 -9.17 -6.90 5.34
N GLY A 83 -9.46 -7.22 4.08
CA GLY A 83 -10.53 -6.64 3.30
C GLY A 83 -11.78 -7.52 3.35
N CYS A 84 -12.94 -6.92 3.55
CA CYS A 84 -14.25 -7.58 3.50
C CYS A 84 -15.34 -6.60 3.04
N SER A 85 -16.48 -7.12 2.60
CA SER A 85 -17.66 -6.29 2.28
C SER A 85 -18.44 -5.89 3.54
N TYR A 86 -18.50 -6.77 4.54
CA TYR A 86 -19.24 -6.56 5.78
C TYR A 86 -18.44 -7.10 6.98
N PRO A 87 -18.20 -6.27 8.02
CA PRO A 87 -17.55 -6.72 9.25
C PRO A 87 -18.48 -7.65 10.05
N ALA A 88 -17.91 -8.53 10.88
CA ALA A 88 -18.68 -9.47 11.70
C ALA A 88 -19.67 -8.79 12.67
N TRP A 89 -19.38 -7.55 13.05
CA TRP A 89 -20.18 -6.77 13.97
C TRP A 89 -20.56 -5.43 13.33
N PRO A 90 -21.79 -4.93 13.55
CA PRO A 90 -22.20 -3.62 13.08
C PRO A 90 -21.49 -2.47 13.81
N LYS A 91 -20.85 -2.77 14.96
CA LYS A 91 -20.03 -1.82 15.69
C LYS A 91 -18.58 -1.82 15.15
N PRO A 92 -17.91 -0.66 15.07
CA PRO A 92 -16.53 -0.57 14.60
C PRO A 92 -15.49 -1.29 15.48
N PHE A 93 -15.89 -1.79 16.65
CA PHE A 93 -15.04 -2.52 17.57
C PHE A 93 -15.76 -3.81 17.99
N GLY A 94 -15.01 -4.91 17.97
CA GLY A 94 -15.44 -6.22 18.42
C GLY A 94 -14.34 -6.92 19.22
N LYS A 95 -14.75 -7.89 20.03
CA LYS A 95 -13.84 -8.85 20.65
C LYS A 95 -13.91 -10.18 19.90
N ASP A 96 -12.93 -11.04 20.18
CA ASP A 96 -12.76 -12.37 19.64
C ASP A 96 -12.27 -12.40 18.18
N LEU A 97 -12.12 -13.62 17.65
CA LEU A 97 -11.62 -13.88 16.28
C LEU A 97 -12.66 -13.62 15.17
N ALA A 98 -13.85 -13.13 15.51
CA ALA A 98 -14.88 -12.82 14.53
C ALA A 98 -14.62 -11.44 13.90
N HIS A 99 -14.18 -11.42 12.64
CA HIS A 99 -13.76 -10.20 11.95
C HIS A 99 -14.66 -9.82 10.75
N ALA A 100 -15.26 -10.79 10.05
CA ALA A 100 -16.14 -10.56 8.90
C ALA A 100 -17.38 -11.48 8.95
N GLU A 101 -18.52 -11.02 8.44
CA GLU A 101 -19.74 -11.85 8.31
C GLU A 101 -19.60 -12.94 7.23
N ALA A 102 -18.71 -12.73 6.25
CA ALA A 102 -18.51 -13.60 5.09
C ALA A 102 -17.03 -13.67 4.66
N SER A 103 -16.76 -13.81 3.36
CA SER A 103 -15.41 -13.89 2.81
C SER A 103 -14.56 -12.68 3.19
N SER A 104 -13.37 -12.97 3.72
CA SER A 104 -12.34 -11.99 4.03
C SER A 104 -11.07 -12.35 3.27
N HIS A 105 -10.33 -11.33 2.85
CA HIS A 105 -9.05 -11.49 2.18
C HIS A 105 -7.99 -10.82 3.02
N ILE A 106 -6.91 -11.54 3.30
CA ILE A 106 -5.82 -10.96 4.06
C ILE A 106 -4.98 -10.04 3.17
N PHE A 107 -4.71 -8.84 3.68
CA PHE A 107 -3.87 -7.86 3.00
C PHE A 107 -2.50 -7.73 3.65
N TYR A 108 -2.43 -7.86 4.98
CA TYR A 108 -1.19 -7.65 5.71
C TYR A 108 -1.18 -8.43 7.02
N MET A 109 0.02 -8.89 7.38
CA MET A 109 0.32 -9.48 8.68
C MET A 109 1.57 -8.81 9.25
N HIS A 110 1.54 -8.52 10.53
CA HIS A 110 2.71 -8.14 11.31
C HIS A 110 2.80 -9.05 12.53
N GLY A 111 3.99 -9.53 12.83
CA GLY A 111 4.29 -10.20 14.08
C GLY A 111 5.58 -9.62 14.65
N GLN A 112 5.67 -9.59 15.97
CA GLN A 112 6.94 -9.32 16.61
C GLN A 112 7.84 -10.56 16.51
N GLY A 113 9.08 -10.37 16.09
CA GLY A 113 10.09 -11.41 16.20
C GLY A 113 10.48 -11.57 17.67
N MET A 114 10.42 -12.81 18.16
CA MET A 114 10.99 -13.18 19.46
C MET A 114 12.51 -13.09 19.44
#